data_AF-A0A7L2L1B0-F1
#
_entry.id   AF-A0A7L2L1B0-F1
#
_cell.length_a   1.000
_cell.length_b   1.000
_cell.length_c   1.000
_cell.angle_alpha   90.00
_cell.angle_beta   90.00
_cell.angle_gamma   90.00
#
_symmetry.space_group_name_H-M   'P 1'
#
loop_
_entity.id
_entity.type
_entity.pdbx_description
1 polymer ?
#
loop_
_entity_poly.entity_id
_entity_poly.type
_entity_poly.pdbx_seq_one_letter_code
_entity_poly.pdbx_strand_id
1 'polypeptide(L)' 'FLRLLGGSRGRPGRFRLWGGIRVRAELGAADVDSGTIQVDSLQTPLGIQRAALLRSGDILEFSFPL' A
#
# COMPACT_ATOMS: atom_id res chain seq x y z
N PHE A 1 -4.25 -4.49 15.10
CA PHE A 1 -3.28 -4.30 14.00
C PHE A 1 -3.27 -5.47 13.01
N LEU A 2 -2.74 -6.66 13.36
CA LEU A 2 -2.61 -7.78 12.40
C LEU A 2 -3.92 -8.22 11.72
N ARG A 3 -5.06 -8.21 12.44
CA ARG A 3 -6.37 -8.49 11.84
C ARG A 3 -6.79 -7.46 10.78
N LEU A 4 -6.42 -6.19 10.97
CA LEU A 4 -6.70 -5.13 9.99
C LEU A 4 -5.81 -5.29 8.76
N LEU A 5 -4.52 -5.60 8.95
CA LEU A 5 -3.61 -5.91 7.84
C LEU A 5 -4.12 -7.11 7.02
N GLY A 6 -4.44 -8.22 7.70
CA GLY A 6 -4.99 -9.41 7.04
C GLY A 6 -6.33 -9.13 6.33
N GLY A 7 -7.23 -8.37 6.96
CA GLY A 7 -8.52 -8.00 6.38
C GLY A 7 -8.45 -6.97 5.24
N SER A 8 -7.29 -6.35 5.02
CA SER A 8 -7.06 -5.41 3.91
C SER A 8 -6.50 -6.08 2.65
N ARG A 9 -6.07 -7.35 2.74
CA ARG A 9 -5.45 -8.08 1.63
C ARG A 9 -6.40 -8.18 0.43
N GLY A 10 -5.91 -7.84 -0.75
CA GLY A 10 -6.65 -7.85 -2.01
C GLY A 10 -7.74 -6.77 -2.11
N ARG A 11 -7.81 -5.84 -1.16
CA ARG A 11 -8.76 -4.72 -1.19
C ARG A 11 -8.06 -3.47 -1.71
N PRO A 12 -8.73 -2.65 -2.54
CA PRO A 12 -8.17 -1.40 -3.00
C PRO A 12 -8.01 -0.45 -1.80
N GLY A 13 -6.78 -0.01 -1.60
CA GLY A 13 -6.39 0.96 -0.57
C GLY A 13 -5.78 2.21 -1.17
N ARG A 14 -5.70 3.25 -0.33
CA ARG A 14 -4.98 4.49 -0.63
C ARG A 14 -3.74 4.58 0.24
N PHE A 15 -2.62 4.90 -0.39
CA PHE A 15 -1.37 5.18 0.28
C PHE A 15 -1.03 6.65 0.07
N ARG A 16 -0.72 7.33 1.18
CA ARG A 16 -0.12 8.67 1.15
C ARG A 16 1.36 8.49 1.34
N LEU A 17 2.14 8.90 0.34
CA LEU A 17 3.59 8.81 0.36
C LEU A 17 4.22 10.15 0.74
N TRP A 18 5.51 10.13 1.07
CA TRP A 18 6.30 11.34 1.27
C TRP A 18 6.23 12.26 0.03
N GLY A 19 6.31 13.57 0.23
CA GLY A 19 6.15 14.56 -0.85
C GLY A 19 4.69 14.80 -1.29
N GLY A 20 3.70 14.30 -0.53
CA GLY A 20 2.28 14.56 -0.79
C GLY A 20 1.65 13.69 -1.88
N ILE A 21 2.40 12.73 -2.42
CA ILE A 21 1.95 11.81 -3.46
C ILE A 21 0.87 10.88 -2.87
N ARG A 22 -0.23 10.69 -3.61
CA ARG A 22 -1.31 9.77 -3.25
C ARG A 22 -1.45 8.73 -4.34
N VAL A 23 -1.32 7.46 -3.97
CA VAL A 23 -1.45 6.34 -4.90
C VAL A 23 -2.55 5.39 -4.43
N ARG A 24 -3.14 4.67 -5.39
CA ARG A 24 -4.09 3.60 -5.12
C ARG A 24 -3.43 2.28 -5.50
N ALA A 25 -3.57 1.28 -4.65
CA ALA A 25 -3.07 -0.05 -4.91
C ALA A 25 -3.83 -1.06 -4.03
N GLU A 26 -3.74 -2.34 -4.38
CA GLU A 26 -4.25 -3.41 -3.54
C GLU A 26 -3.13 -3.88 -2.61
N LEU A 27 -3.41 -4.00 -1.31
CA LEU A 27 -2.42 -4.59 -0.40
C LEU A 27 -2.32 -6.08 -0.68
N GLY A 28 -1.13 -6.57 -1.05
CA GLY A 28 -0.89 -7.99 -1.22
C GLY A 28 -0.32 -8.61 0.06
N ALA A 29 0.79 -8.09 0.56
CA ALA A 29 1.41 -8.54 1.81
C ALA A 29 2.08 -7.37 2.56
N ALA A 30 2.27 -7.54 3.86
CA ALA A 30 3.01 -6.59 4.69
C ALA A 30 4.03 -7.34 5.53
N ASP A 31 5.26 -6.85 5.53
CA ASP A 31 6.31 -7.26 6.44
C ASP A 31 6.09 -6.57 7.79
N VAL A 32 5.91 -7.35 8.85
CA VAL A 32 5.49 -6.83 10.17
C VAL A 32 6.65 -6.14 10.90
N ASP A 33 7.90 -6.49 10.59
CA ASP A 33 9.08 -6.00 11.30
C ASP A 33 9.58 -4.68 10.67
N SER A 34 9.65 -4.63 9.34
CA SER A 34 10.11 -3.46 8.58
C SER A 34 9.00 -2.46 8.23
N GLY A 35 7.74 -2.91 8.25
CA GLY A 35 6.58 -2.15 7.78
C GLY A 35 6.52 -2.00 6.26
N THR A 36 7.32 -2.74 5.52
CA THR A 36 7.31 -2.75 4.06
C THR A 36 6.04 -3.41 3.54
N ILE A 37 5.40 -2.81 2.54
CA ILE A 37 4.13 -3.31 1.97
C ILE A 37 4.34 -3.68 0.51
N GLN A 38 4.10 -4.94 0.18
CA GLN A 38 3.92 -5.36 -1.20
C GLN A 38 2.49 -5.02 -1.63
N VAL A 39 2.39 -4.34 -2.78
CA VAL A 39 1.13 -3.94 -3.37
C VAL A 39 1.02 -4.40 -4.82
N ASP A 40 -0.20 -4.63 -5.25
CA ASP A 40 -0.56 -4.96 -6.62
C ASP A 40 -1.36 -3.82 -7.26
N SER A 41 -1.35 -3.75 -8.59
CA SER A 41 -2.10 -2.76 -9.37
C SER A 41 -1.87 -1.32 -8.92
N LEU A 42 -0.62 -0.95 -8.64
CA LEU A 42 -0.23 0.37 -8.18
C LEU A 42 -0.48 1.41 -9.27
N GLN A 43 -1.42 2.31 -9.02
CA GLN A 43 -1.77 3.41 -9.90
C GLN A 43 -0.77 4.55 -9.72
N THR A 44 0.02 4.81 -10.75
CA THR A 44 0.97 5.92 -10.83
C THR A 44 0.52 6.91 -11.92
N PRO A 45 1.04 8.15 -11.93
CA PRO A 45 0.78 9.08 -13.03
C PRO A 45 1.21 8.58 -14.41
N LEU A 46 2.14 7.61 -14.47
CA LEU A 46 2.67 7.04 -15.71
C LEU A 46 1.90 5.78 -16.17
N GLY A 47 0.94 5.31 -15.37
CA GLY A 47 0.18 4.08 -15.64
C GLY A 47 0.13 3.13 -14.44
N ILE A 48 -0.26 1.89 -14.71
CA ILE A 48 -0.43 0.85 -13.68
C ILE A 48 0.83 -0.01 -13.61
N GLN A 49 1.46 -0.04 -12.44
CA GLN A 49 2.52 -0.99 -12.14
C GLN A 49 1.89 -2.25 -11.50
N ARG A 50 2.09 -3.42 -12.15
CA ARG A 50 1.42 -4.67 -11.75
C ARG A 50 1.73 -5.08 -10.31
N ALA A 51 2.99 -4.94 -9.88
CA ALA A 51 3.44 -5.23 -8.53
C ALA A 51 4.53 -4.24 -8.12
N ALA A 52 4.51 -3.80 -6.87
CA ALA A 52 5.48 -2.87 -6.30
C ALA A 52 5.74 -3.15 -4.82
N LEU A 53 6.87 -2.68 -4.32
CA LEU A 53 7.23 -2.70 -2.91
C LEU A 53 7.28 -1.25 -2.40
N LEU A 54 6.38 -0.89 -1.49
CA LEU A 54 6.37 0.40 -0.81
C LEU A 54 7.12 0.25 0.52
N ARG A 55 8.24 0.96 0.66
CA ARG A 55 9.04 0.91 1.90
C ARG A 55 8.36 1.75 2.98
N SER A 56 8.47 1.35 4.24
CA SER A 56 7.82 2.06 5.34
C SER A 56 8.22 3.53 5.43
N GLY A 57 9.49 3.86 5.16
CA GLY A 57 9.99 5.24 5.13
C GLY A 57 9.37 6.12 4.04
N ASP A 58 8.78 5.53 3.00
CA ASP A 58 8.09 6.27 1.95
C ASP A 58 6.61 6.50 2.29
N ILE A 59 6.02 5.72 3.23
CA ILE A 59 4.58 5.72 3.53
C ILE A 59 4.29 6.59 4.76
N LEU A 60 3.40 7.56 4.58
CA LEU A 60 2.85 8.37 5.68
C LEU A 60 1.55 7.80 6.22
N GLU A 61 0.74 7.17 5.37
CA GLU A 61 -0.59 6.68 5.73
C GLU A 61 -1.06 5.60 4.76
N PHE A 62 -1.75 4.58 5.27
CA PHE A 62 -2.50 3.59 4.52
C PHE A 62 -3.95 3.55 5.02
N SER A 63 -4.92 3.58 4.09
CA SER A 63 -6.34 3.45 4.39
C SER A 63 -7.04 2.53 3.40
N PHE A 64 -8.02 1.76 3.90
CA PHE A 64 -8.87 0.87 3.11
C PHE A 64 -10.29 0.87 3.67
N PRO A 65 -11.33 0.61 2.85
CA PRO A 65 -12.69 0.40 3.36
C PRO A 65 -12.73 -0.87 4.23
N LEU A 66 -13.33 -0.77 5.43
CA LEU A 66 -13.58 -1.92 6.29
C LEU A 66 -14.63 -2.86 5.70
#